data_AF-A0AAE0AQK7-F1
#
_entry.id   AF-A0AAE0AQK7-F1
#
_cell.length_a   1.000
_cell.length_b   1.000
_cell.length_c   1.000
_cell.angle_alpha   90.00
_cell.angle_beta   90.00
_cell.angle_gamma   90.00
#
_symmetry.space_group_name_H-M   'P 1'
#
loop_
_entity.id
_entity.type
_entity.pdbx_description
1 polymer ?
#
loop_
_entity_poly.entity_id
_entity_poly.type
_entity_poly.pdbx_seq_one_letter_code
_entity_poly.pdbx_strand_id
1 'polypeptide(L)'
;MALKQHFEFRIRRSSKARFQATCKDDNWSFRVHARKMDEGKYWRIRKIDKEHNCTIEGFQVRFRQANSSVIGELVSSKLRVNETALKPKDIMTEIQLHYGLHVQYTKA
;
A
#
# COMPACT_ATOMS: atom_id res chain seq x y z
N MET A 1 -3.88 5.93 -0.90
CA MET A 1 -4.86 5.08 -1.61
C MET A 1 -4.39 3.63 -1.46
N ALA A 2 -5.28 2.64 -1.36
CA ALA A 2 -5.05 1.30 -0.78
C ALA A 2 -4.78 1.30 0.74
N LEU A 3 -3.65 1.85 1.22
CA LEU A 3 -3.31 1.93 2.65
C LEU A 3 -4.31 2.77 3.46
N LYS A 4 -4.62 3.97 2.98
CA LYS A 4 -5.61 4.89 3.60
C LYS A 4 -7.08 4.42 3.47
N GLN A 5 -7.35 3.47 2.58
CA GLN A 5 -8.70 2.94 2.32
C GLN A 5 -8.80 1.47 2.75
N HIS A 6 -7.78 1.00 3.49
CA HIS A 6 -7.69 -0.31 4.13
C HIS A 6 -8.04 -1.50 3.22
N PHE A 7 -7.50 -1.54 1.99
CA PHE A 7 -7.73 -2.68 1.08
C PHE A 7 -6.48 -3.18 0.38
N GLU A 8 -6.44 -4.49 0.14
CA GLU A 8 -5.38 -5.12 -0.65
C GLU A 8 -5.74 -5.13 -2.14
N PHE A 9 -4.73 -4.86 -2.97
CA PHE A 9 -4.81 -5.07 -4.41
C PHE A 9 -3.89 -6.20 -4.86
N ARG A 10 -4.28 -6.90 -5.92
CA ARG A 10 -3.44 -7.88 -6.61
C ARG A 10 -2.89 -7.30 -7.90
N ILE A 11 -1.66 -7.66 -8.22
CA ILE A 11 -1.04 -7.31 -9.51
C ILE A 11 -1.57 -8.29 -10.55
N ARG A 12 -2.30 -7.79 -11.56
CA ARG A 12 -2.77 -8.58 -12.71
C ARG A 12 -1.71 -8.67 -13.80
N ARG A 13 -0.98 -7.58 -14.03
CA ARG A 13 0.10 -7.49 -15.02
C ARG A 13 1.18 -6.55 -14.51
N SER A 14 2.44 -6.97 -14.58
CA SER A 14 3.60 -6.09 -14.40
C SER A 14 4.62 -6.43 -15.47
N SER A 15 4.95 -5.47 -16.33
CA SER A 15 5.95 -5.60 -17.37
C SER A 15 6.73 -4.30 -17.52
N LYS A 16 7.77 -4.29 -18.36
CA LYS A 16 8.53 -3.06 -18.65
C LYS A 16 7.68 -1.95 -19.28
N ALA A 17 6.50 -2.24 -19.82
CA ALA A 17 5.66 -1.27 -20.51
C ALA A 17 4.29 -1.04 -19.87
N ARG A 18 3.81 -1.95 -19.01
CA ARG A 18 2.44 -1.95 -18.50
C ARG A 18 2.38 -2.42 -17.06
N PHE A 19 1.55 -1.73 -16.27
CA PHE A 19 1.22 -2.11 -14.90
C PHE A 19 -0.30 -2.11 -14.74
N GLN A 20 -0.84 -3.19 -14.20
CA GLN A 20 -2.26 -3.35 -13.89
C GLN A 20 -2.43 -3.97 -12.51
N ALA A 21 -3.22 -3.30 -11.67
CA ALA A 21 -3.63 -3.80 -10.37
C ALA A 21 -5.15 -3.76 -10.23
N THR A 22 -5.73 -4.73 -9.53
CA THR A 22 -7.16 -4.79 -9.21
C THR A 22 -7.35 -5.02 -7.71
N CYS A 23 -8.55 -4.79 -7.20
CA CYS A 23 -8.88 -5.25 -5.85
C CYS A 23 -8.61 -6.76 -5.72
N LYS A 24 -8.30 -7.20 -4.49
CA LYS A 24 -8.23 -8.62 -4.14
C LYS A 24 -9.62 -9.25 -4.14
N ASP A 25 -10.62 -8.52 -3.66
CA ASP A 25 -12.02 -8.92 -3.73
C ASP A 25 -12.57 -8.62 -5.13
N ASP A 26 -13.09 -9.65 -5.79
CA ASP A 26 -13.60 -9.57 -7.17
C ASP A 26 -14.97 -8.89 -7.26
N ASN A 27 -15.63 -8.65 -6.13
CA ASN A 27 -16.90 -7.92 -6.07
C ASN A 27 -16.73 -6.41 -6.35
N TRP A 28 -15.49 -5.90 -6.38
CA TRP A 28 -15.23 -4.47 -6.51
C TRP A 28 -14.49 -4.09 -7.78
N SER A 29 -14.88 -2.94 -8.34
CA SER A 29 -14.39 -2.43 -9.61
C SER A 29 -12.99 -1.81 -9.54
N PHE A 30 -12.40 -1.64 -8.35
CA PHE A 30 -11.11 -0.97 -8.19
C PHE A 30 -10.06 -1.54 -9.13
N ARG A 31 -9.49 -0.65 -9.95
CA ARG A 31 -8.54 -0.98 -11.00
C ARG A 31 -7.62 0.18 -11.29
N VAL A 32 -6.33 -0.11 -11.33
CA VAL A 32 -5.29 0.83 -11.76
C VAL A 32 -4.66 0.31 -13.03
N HIS A 33 -4.70 1.10 -14.09
CA HIS A 33 -3.97 0.84 -15.33
C HIS A 33 -2.94 1.93 -15.56
N ALA A 34 -1.67 1.54 -15.67
CA ALA A 34 -0.57 2.43 -16.03
C ALA A 34 0.24 1.89 -17.21
N ARG A 35 0.75 2.81 -18.02
CA ARG A 35 1.67 2.51 -19.13
C ARG A 35 2.95 3.31 -18.92
N LYS A 36 4.09 2.69 -19.21
CA LYS A 36 5.37 3.40 -19.24
C LYS A 36 5.37 4.41 -20.39
N MET A 37 5.83 5.63 -20.13
CA MET A 37 6.04 6.63 -21.17
C MET A 37 7.30 6.28 -21.96
N ASP A 38 7.34 6.65 -23.24
CA ASP A 38 8.41 6.25 -24.16
C ASP A 38 9.78 6.80 -23.72
N GLU A 39 9.80 7.92 -22.99
CA GLU A 39 10.97 8.52 -22.31
C GLU A 39 11.51 7.70 -21.11
N GLY A 40 10.94 6.52 -20.85
CA GLY A 40 11.60 5.46 -20.09
C GLY A 40 11.68 5.62 -18.57
N LYS A 41 11.39 6.81 -18.01
CA LYS A 41 11.47 7.06 -16.57
C LYS A 41 10.11 7.22 -15.87
N TYR A 42 9.07 7.60 -16.62
CA TYR A 42 7.77 7.92 -16.05
C TYR A 42 6.69 6.91 -16.46
N TRP A 43 5.68 6.80 -15.60
CA TRP A 43 4.47 6.02 -15.84
C TRP A 43 3.28 6.94 -15.93
N ARG A 44 2.48 6.80 -17.00
CA ARG A 44 1.19 7.48 -17.14
C ARG A 44 0.08 6.59 -16.63
N ILE A 45 -0.67 7.06 -15.64
CA ILE A 45 -1.88 6.40 -15.20
C ILE A 45 -2.98 6.68 -16.24
N ARG A 46 -3.52 5.62 -16.85
CA ARG A 46 -4.60 5.72 -17.83
C ARG A 46 -5.98 5.60 -17.22
N LYS A 47 -6.12 4.80 -16.16
CA LYS A 47 -7.40 4.57 -15.49
C LYS A 47 -7.19 4.31 -14.00
N ILE A 48 -8.01 4.95 -13.18
CA ILE A 48 -8.19 4.63 -11.76
C ILE A 48 -9.69 4.55 -11.51
N ASP A 49 -10.18 3.34 -11.33
CA ASP A 49 -11.52 3.11 -10.78
C ASP A 49 -11.40 3.17 -9.26
N LYS A 50 -11.99 4.19 -8.63
CA LYS A 50 -11.84 4.48 -7.19
C LYS A 50 -12.93 3.87 -6.30
N GLU A 51 -13.99 3.33 -6.89
CA GLU A 51 -15.12 2.76 -6.15
C GLU A 51 -14.72 1.46 -5.46
N HIS A 52 -15.04 1.42 -4.16
CA HIS A 52 -14.66 0.34 -3.27
C HIS A 52 -15.39 0.47 -1.93
N ASN A 53 -15.97 -0.63 -1.42
CA ASN A 53 -16.38 -0.79 -0.02
C ASN A 53 -15.92 -2.14 0.59
N CYS A 54 -14.67 -2.58 0.38
CA CYS A 54 -14.22 -3.80 1.07
C CYS A 54 -14.29 -3.60 2.58
N THR A 55 -14.89 -4.57 3.27
CA THR A 55 -14.91 -4.65 4.72
C THR A 55 -13.59 -5.19 5.27
N ILE A 56 -13.16 -4.61 6.40
CA ILE A 56 -11.85 -4.87 7.03
C ILE A 56 -11.76 -6.28 7.64
N GLU A 57 -12.89 -7.00 7.78
CA GLU A 57 -13.03 -8.19 8.63
C GLU A 57 -12.19 -9.41 8.23
N GLY A 58 -11.55 -9.42 7.05
CA GLY A 58 -10.60 -10.47 6.64
C GLY A 58 -9.11 -10.07 6.64
N PHE A 59 -8.78 -8.82 6.97
CA PHE A 59 -7.45 -8.22 6.71
C PHE A 59 -6.45 -8.33 7.88
N GLN A 60 -6.84 -8.99 8.97
CA GLN A 60 -6.16 -8.90 10.26
C GLN A 60 -4.73 -9.44 10.35
N VAL A 61 -4.17 -10.09 9.33
CA VAL A 61 -2.90 -10.81 9.55
C VAL A 61 -1.77 -10.42 8.60
N ARG A 62 -2.01 -9.99 7.35
CA ARG A 62 -0.92 -9.93 6.34
C ARG A 62 -1.17 -8.93 5.20
N PHE A 63 -1.10 -7.61 5.46
CA PHE A 63 -1.13 -6.63 4.38
C PHE A 63 0.08 -6.84 3.46
N ARG A 64 -0.13 -7.48 2.30
CA ARG A 64 0.96 -7.94 1.43
C ARG A 64 1.80 -6.77 0.90
N GLN A 65 1.20 -5.59 0.78
CA GLN A 65 1.81 -4.38 0.25
C GLN A 65 2.56 -3.55 1.31
N ALA A 66 2.44 -3.89 2.60
CA ALA A 66 3.22 -3.26 3.68
C ALA A 66 4.60 -3.92 3.78
N ASN A 67 5.53 -3.50 2.90
CA ASN A 67 6.95 -3.84 3.00
C ASN A 67 7.73 -2.77 3.79
N SER A 68 8.96 -3.08 4.19
CA SER A 68 9.81 -2.19 4.99
C SER A 68 9.98 -0.79 4.37
N SER A 69 10.08 -0.67 3.04
CA SER A 69 10.16 0.63 2.36
C SER A 69 8.87 1.45 2.52
N VAL A 70 7.71 0.84 2.34
CA VAL A 70 6.39 1.50 2.51
C VAL A 70 6.20 1.90 3.99
N ILE A 71 6.56 1.00 4.91
CA ILE A 71 6.54 1.25 6.36
C ILE A 71 7.47 2.42 6.71
N GLY A 72 8.70 2.41 6.20
CA GLY A 72 9.68 3.46 6.40
C GLY A 72 9.23 4.81 5.85
N GLU A 73 8.58 4.85 4.68
CA GLU A 73 8.02 6.09 4.12
C GLU A 73 6.88 6.65 4.99
N LEU A 74 5.98 5.78 5.46
CA LEU A 74 4.88 6.18 6.35
C LEU A 74 5.40 6.74 7.68
N VAL A 75 6.37 6.08 8.29
CA VAL A 75 6.92 6.44 9.60
C VAL A 75 7.87 7.64 9.48
N SER A 76 8.68 7.73 8.42
CA SER A 76 9.61 8.84 8.21
C SER A 76 8.89 10.18 8.05
N SER A 77 7.69 10.19 7.45
CA SER A 77 6.85 11.39 7.36
C SER A 77 6.47 11.97 8.73
N LYS A 78 6.41 11.11 9.77
CA LYS A 78 6.08 11.48 11.16
C LYS A 78 7.32 11.78 12.00
N LEU A 79 8.40 11.04 11.78
CA LEU A 79 9.69 11.22 12.47
C LEU A 79 10.36 12.56 12.18
N ARG A 80 10.06 13.20 11.04
CA ARG A 80 10.51 14.57 10.75
C ARG A 80 10.06 15.60 11.80
N VAL A 81 9.07 15.27 12.63
CA VAL A 81 8.53 16.16 13.67
C VAL A 81 9.22 15.95 15.02
N ASN A 82 9.74 14.74 15.29
CA ASN A 82 10.33 14.38 16.59
C ASN A 82 11.58 13.52 16.36
N GLU A 83 12.77 14.03 16.68
CA GLU A 83 14.08 13.36 16.60
C GLU A 83 14.27 12.26 17.66
N THR A 84 13.26 11.43 17.88
CA THR A 84 13.31 10.34 18.85
C THR A 84 13.59 9.02 18.16
N ALA A 85 14.55 8.26 18.69
CA ALA A 85 14.81 6.90 18.23
C ALA A 85 13.59 6.02 18.53
N LEU A 86 12.86 5.62 17.47
CA LEU A 86 11.72 4.72 17.60
C LEU A 86 12.19 3.27 17.68
N LYS A 87 11.70 2.54 18.69
CA LYS A 87 11.89 1.08 18.72
C LYS A 87 10.98 0.46 17.67
N PRO A 88 11.33 -0.72 17.12
CA PRO A 88 10.46 -1.43 16.18
C PRO A 88 9.03 -1.68 16.70
N LYS A 89 8.86 -1.85 18.02
CA LYS A 89 7.53 -1.97 18.65
C LYS A 89 6.70 -0.70 18.54
N ASP A 90 7.34 0.45 18.67
CA ASP A 90 6.68 1.76 18.55
C ASP A 90 6.22 1.97 17.10
N ILE A 91 7.06 1.57 16.13
CA ILE A 91 6.72 1.58 14.70
C ILE A 91 5.51 0.69 14.40
N MET A 92 5.51 -0.54 14.92
CA MET A 92 4.38 -1.47 14.73
C MET A 92 3.09 -0.93 15.36
N THR A 93 3.19 -0.33 16.55
CA THR A 93 2.05 0.24 17.27
C THR A 93 1.48 1.45 16.54
N GLU A 94 2.34 2.35 16.06
CA GLU A 94 1.97 3.53 15.28
C GLU A 94 1.24 3.13 13.98
N ILE A 95 1.76 2.12 13.28
CA ILE A 95 1.13 1.62 12.05
C ILE A 95 -0.22 0.96 12.33
N GLN A 96 -0.33 0.20 13.42
CA GLN A 96 -1.60 -0.39 13.84
C GLN A 96 -2.62 0.68 14.23
N LEU A 97 -2.22 1.70 14.98
CA LEU A 97 -3.10 2.76 15.47
C LEU A 97 -3.62 3.65 14.34
N HIS A 98 -2.73 4.09 13.45
CA HIS A 98 -3.09 5.06 12.41
C HIS A 98 -3.61 4.44 11.12
N TYR A 99 -3.22 3.20 10.82
CA TYR A 99 -3.55 2.54 9.56
C TYR A 99 -4.30 1.22 9.75
N GLY A 100 -4.59 0.81 10.99
CA GLY A 100 -5.29 -0.45 11.26
C GLY A 100 -4.52 -1.69 10.79
N LEU A 101 -3.23 -1.55 10.49
CA LEU A 101 -2.43 -2.60 9.87
C LEU A 101 -1.59 -3.33 10.89
N HIS A 102 -1.72 -4.66 10.90
CA HIS A 102 -0.82 -5.52 11.67
C HIS A 102 0.45 -5.80 10.86
N VAL A 103 1.59 -5.33 11.35
CA VAL A 103 2.91 -5.55 10.74
C VAL A 103 3.69 -6.57 11.56
N GLN A 104 4.22 -7.61 10.92
CA GLN A 104 5.12 -8.56 11.56
C GLN A 104 6.56 -8.04 11.56
N TYR A 105 7.25 -8.23 12.68
CA TYR A 105 8.66 -7.83 12.86
C TYR A 105 9.59 -8.39 11.77
N THR A 106 9.30 -9.57 11.21
CA THR A 106 10.10 -10.21 10.16
C THR A 106 10.04 -9.49 8.79
N LYS A 107 9.23 -8.43 8.67
CA LYS A 107 9.14 -7.59 7.47
C LYS A 107 9.72 -6.18 7.68
N ALA A 108 10.14 -5.85 8.90
CA ALA A 108 10.78 -4.58 9.24
C ALA A 108 12.27 -4.62 8.88
#